data_AF-A0A2N5SR33-F1
#
_entry.id   AF-A0A2N5SR33-F1
#
_cell.length_a   1.000
_cell.length_b   1.000
_cell.length_c   1.000
_cell.angle_alpha   90.00
_cell.angle_beta   90.00
_cell.angle_gamma   90.00
#
_symmetry.space_group_name_H-M   'P 1'
#
loop_
_entity.id
_entity.type
_entity.pdbx_description
1 polymer ?
#
loop_
_entity_poly.entity_id
_entity_poly.type
_entity_poly.pdbx_seq_one_letter_code
_entity_poly.pdbx_strand_id
1 'polypeptide(L)'
;MEKSTALLDQKEITSVSIFEKKKDPLQEKTDESEDSLSTITLRSVLVGLLISAFGATCAQIFIFKPIVIHVHSLFIQLACLTTGKLMARIPGPKRWNHGPFNIKETTFSSIMACSASAGAISSVEMIGARSLLFNQVPDFFVSLLVMLSSQLIGYGISGLLRPILVYPSKMVFPSVLPSVVLFKSMYSNSTESLKQISFFKKALLGIGIYEFFPIYIAPALQAISPWCLTLPKKPEITQLFGGSMAGEGLGFLSLSLDWTVVGAHGPLYTPLDAQWNLLVAHVGAIFLFTAAYKYNWLGGGSLPFISFELLDQNGNPYNTSAIINKDGTENQEEVNKLGLPFFSSAYIIGKAFMCLATAAAFTAAVLQSWRSIKDLLTGKKIETDPHRLVCKKFRDFPMWAFVALLIVSIALAFIASYLNQSGLSAWGLASAILISALLSLASGFFYATTGMRLHTSPVVQMLGGLMFPGNAIGTMWFTTFGSST
;
A
#
# COMPACT_ATOMS: atom_id res chain seq x y z
N MET A 1 -43.69 -14.27 -1.97
CA MET A 1 -42.28 -13.81 -1.85
C MET A 1 -41.78 -13.86 -0.40
N GLU A 2 -42.58 -13.49 0.61
CA GLU A 2 -42.20 -13.56 2.04
C GLU A 2 -41.86 -14.96 2.59
N LYS A 3 -42.52 -16.02 2.11
CA LYS A 3 -42.22 -17.39 2.58
C LYS A 3 -40.86 -17.93 2.13
N SER A 4 -40.26 -17.37 1.07
CA SER A 4 -38.94 -17.81 0.60
C SER A 4 -37.79 -17.12 1.34
N THR A 5 -38.01 -15.91 1.84
CA THR A 5 -37.03 -15.16 2.65
C THR A 5 -36.92 -15.75 4.05
N ALA A 6 -38.04 -16.16 4.66
CA ALA A 6 -38.06 -16.81 5.98
C ALA A 6 -37.33 -18.17 6.00
N LEU A 7 -37.32 -18.90 4.88
CA LEU A 7 -36.61 -20.19 4.74
C LEU A 7 -35.11 -20.03 4.52
N LEU A 8 -34.66 -18.88 4.01
CA LEU A 8 -33.24 -18.54 3.87
C LEU A 8 -32.66 -18.11 5.22
N ASP A 9 -33.38 -17.27 5.98
CA ASP A 9 -33.00 -16.86 7.33
C ASP A 9 -32.92 -18.07 8.29
N GLN A 10 -33.87 -19.02 8.22
CA GLN A 10 -33.79 -20.23 9.03
C GLN A 10 -32.59 -21.12 8.66
N LYS A 11 -32.19 -21.20 7.39
CA LYS A 11 -31.01 -21.96 6.97
C LYS A 11 -29.70 -21.32 7.41
N GLU A 12 -29.61 -19.98 7.42
CA GLU A 12 -28.44 -19.26 7.95
C GLU A 12 -28.35 -19.35 9.48
N ILE A 13 -29.47 -19.27 10.20
CA ILE A 13 -29.47 -19.43 11.66
C ILE A 13 -29.10 -20.89 12.05
N THR A 14 -29.55 -21.87 11.25
CA THR A 14 -29.19 -23.28 11.48
C THR A 14 -27.71 -23.54 11.15
N SER A 15 -27.16 -22.94 10.08
CA SER A 15 -25.74 -23.10 9.74
C SER A 15 -24.80 -22.45 10.77
N VAL A 16 -25.19 -21.31 11.37
CA VAL A 16 -24.46 -20.68 12.47
C VAL A 16 -24.52 -21.54 13.74
N SER A 17 -25.66 -22.18 14.04
CA SER A 17 -25.80 -23.08 15.20
C SER A 17 -25.01 -24.40 15.07
N ILE A 18 -24.73 -24.86 13.85
CA ILE A 18 -23.96 -26.09 13.59
C ILE A 18 -22.46 -25.88 13.83
N PHE A 19 -21.95 -24.64 13.80
CA PHE A 19 -20.56 -24.34 14.16
C PHE A 19 -20.28 -24.31 15.67
N GLU A 20 -21.30 -24.36 16.53
CA GLU A 20 -21.13 -24.34 18.00
C GLU A 20 -21.05 -25.72 18.67
N LYS A 21 -21.15 -26.84 17.94
CA LYS A 21 -21.08 -28.18 18.54
C LYS A 21 -20.17 -29.14 17.78
N LYS A 22 -18.86 -28.96 17.98
CA LYS A 22 -17.91 -30.08 18.08
C LYS A 22 -16.71 -29.67 18.92
N LYS A 23 -16.87 -29.72 20.25
CA LYS A 23 -15.70 -29.77 21.15
C LYS A 23 -15.10 -31.16 21.02
N ASP A 24 -13.94 -31.22 20.37
CA ASP A 24 -13.10 -32.42 20.37
C ASP A 24 -12.62 -32.70 21.82
N PRO A 25 -12.69 -33.94 22.33
CA PRO A 25 -12.28 -34.28 23.71
C PRO A 25 -10.76 -34.21 23.96
N LEU A 26 -9.96 -33.75 22.99
CA LEU A 26 -8.50 -33.65 23.06
C LEU A 26 -8.00 -32.19 23.12
N GLN A 27 -8.79 -31.29 23.72
CA GLN A 27 -8.26 -30.01 24.21
C GLN A 27 -7.26 -30.29 25.33
N GLU A 28 -6.02 -30.54 24.93
CA GLU A 28 -4.85 -30.52 25.81
C GLU A 28 -4.81 -29.15 26.49
N LYS A 29 -4.89 -29.18 27.83
CA LYS A 29 -4.85 -28.04 28.74
C LYS A 29 -3.86 -26.97 28.27
N THR A 30 -4.39 -25.86 27.76
CA THR A 30 -3.74 -24.56 27.85
C THR A 30 -4.57 -23.76 28.86
N ASP A 31 -4.27 -23.96 30.14
CA ASP A 31 -4.95 -23.33 31.31
C ASP A 31 -4.65 -21.82 31.46
N GLU A 32 -4.32 -21.13 30.36
CA GLU A 32 -4.35 -19.67 30.27
C GLU A 32 -5.38 -19.30 29.22
N SER A 33 -6.43 -18.57 29.62
CA SER A 33 -7.34 -17.98 28.63
C SER A 33 -6.49 -17.19 27.64
N GLU A 34 -6.74 -17.30 26.34
CA GLU A 34 -5.97 -16.54 25.31
C GLU A 34 -5.88 -15.04 25.65
N ASP A 35 -6.80 -14.55 26.48
CA ASP A 35 -6.89 -13.21 27.03
C ASP A 35 -5.73 -12.84 27.98
N SER A 36 -5.17 -13.77 28.76
CA SER A 36 -4.05 -13.51 29.69
C SER A 36 -2.66 -13.54 29.04
N LEU A 37 -2.56 -13.98 27.78
CA LEU A 37 -1.28 -14.04 27.07
C LEU A 37 -0.62 -12.65 26.96
N SER A 38 0.68 -12.56 27.26
CA SER A 38 1.47 -11.33 27.16
C SER A 38 1.68 -10.90 25.71
N THR A 39 1.48 -9.61 25.40
CA THR A 39 1.63 -9.05 24.04
C THR A 39 3.00 -8.39 23.83
N ILE A 40 3.37 -7.47 24.73
CA ILE A 40 4.61 -6.70 24.65
C ILE A 40 5.62 -7.37 25.59
N THR A 41 6.57 -8.08 25.02
CA THR A 41 7.67 -8.70 25.73
C THR A 41 8.99 -8.27 25.09
N LEU A 42 10.08 -8.43 25.82
CA LEU A 42 11.39 -8.05 25.32
C LEU A 42 11.75 -8.80 24.02
N ARG A 43 11.38 -10.09 23.94
CA ARG A 43 11.54 -10.89 22.71
C ARG A 43 10.67 -10.39 21.55
N SER A 44 9.40 -10.00 21.78
CA SER A 44 8.55 -9.52 20.69
C SER A 44 9.02 -8.17 20.15
N VAL A 45 9.54 -7.30 21.02
CA VAL A 45 10.19 -6.04 20.61
C VAL A 45 11.47 -6.31 19.83
N LEU A 46 12.36 -7.17 20.31
CA LEU A 46 13.64 -7.46 19.65
C LEU A 46 13.47 -8.14 18.29
N VAL A 47 12.60 -9.16 18.21
CA VAL A 47 12.25 -9.81 16.93
C VAL A 47 11.69 -8.79 15.97
N GLY A 48 10.74 -7.97 16.43
CA GLY A 48 10.17 -6.96 15.57
C GLY A 48 11.21 -5.94 15.11
N LEU A 49 12.15 -5.50 15.96
CA LEU A 49 13.19 -4.53 15.58
C LEU A 49 14.14 -5.10 14.51
N LEU A 50 14.57 -6.35 14.69
CA LEU A 50 15.43 -7.06 13.74
C LEU A 50 14.75 -7.20 12.37
N ILE A 51 13.51 -7.69 12.35
CA ILE A 51 12.77 -7.87 11.10
C ILE A 51 12.34 -6.52 10.51
N SER A 52 12.09 -5.49 11.33
CA SER A 52 11.84 -4.11 10.86
C SER A 52 13.04 -3.56 10.11
N ALA A 53 14.26 -3.70 10.66
CA ALA A 53 15.48 -3.25 10.02
C ALA A 53 15.70 -3.96 8.68
N PHE A 54 15.48 -5.28 8.64
CA PHE A 54 15.54 -6.07 7.41
C PHE A 54 14.51 -5.59 6.37
N GLY A 55 13.23 -5.52 6.75
CA GLY A 55 12.14 -5.13 5.85
C GLY A 55 12.30 -3.71 5.30
N ALA A 56 12.66 -2.76 6.16
CA ALA A 56 12.94 -1.39 5.74
C ALA A 56 14.12 -1.33 4.77
N THR A 57 15.23 -2.01 5.05
CA THR A 57 16.41 -2.03 4.17
C THR A 57 16.07 -2.58 2.79
N CYS A 58 15.34 -3.71 2.73
CA CYS A 58 14.88 -4.27 1.46
C CYS A 58 14.01 -3.26 0.70
N ALA A 59 13.00 -2.67 1.35
CA ALA A 59 12.12 -1.70 0.72
C ALA A 59 12.89 -0.50 0.13
N GLN A 60 13.88 0.02 0.85
CA GLN A 60 14.69 1.15 0.38
C GLN A 60 15.63 0.79 -0.79
N ILE A 61 16.09 -0.47 -0.90
CA ILE A 61 16.91 -0.90 -2.04
C ILE A 61 16.09 -0.95 -3.34
N PHE A 62 14.80 -1.31 -3.25
CA PHE A 62 13.93 -1.46 -4.42
C PHE A 62 13.23 -0.18 -4.87
N ILE A 63 13.23 0.88 -4.05
CA ILE A 63 12.46 2.11 -4.32
C ILE A 63 12.92 2.87 -5.57
N PHE A 64 14.23 2.91 -5.84
CA PHE A 64 14.81 3.62 -6.99
C PHE A 64 15.00 2.72 -8.23
N LYS A 65 14.44 1.50 -8.22
CA LYS A 65 14.45 0.64 -9.41
C LYS A 65 13.26 0.97 -10.30
N PRO A 66 13.39 0.81 -11.64
CA PRO A 66 12.27 1.02 -12.57
C PRO A 66 11.04 0.14 -12.26
N ILE A 67 11.27 -1.04 -11.68
CA ILE A 67 10.23 -1.93 -11.16
C ILE A 67 10.44 -2.08 -9.66
N VAL A 68 9.54 -1.46 -8.89
CA VAL A 68 9.56 -1.52 -7.43
C VAL A 68 9.01 -2.85 -6.96
N ILE A 69 9.81 -3.62 -6.24
CA ILE A 69 9.41 -4.88 -5.63
C ILE A 69 9.16 -4.64 -4.14
N HIS A 70 7.97 -5.02 -3.67
CA HIS A 70 7.61 -4.93 -2.26
C HIS A 70 7.76 -6.29 -1.58
N VAL A 71 8.38 -6.30 -0.41
CA VAL A 71 8.39 -7.49 0.45
C VAL A 71 6.97 -7.74 0.94
N HIS A 72 6.43 -8.92 0.66
CA HIS A 72 5.07 -9.26 1.05
C HIS A 72 4.94 -9.40 2.57
N SER A 73 3.88 -8.85 3.15
CA SER A 73 3.58 -8.91 4.59
C SER A 73 3.58 -10.33 5.19
N LEU A 74 3.12 -11.34 4.43
CA LEU A 74 3.12 -12.74 4.87
C LEU A 74 4.53 -13.29 5.10
N PHE A 75 5.49 -12.89 4.26
CA PHE A 75 6.89 -13.27 4.44
C PHE A 75 7.45 -12.66 5.73
N ILE A 76 7.17 -11.38 5.99
CA ILE A 76 7.57 -10.68 7.21
C ILE A 76 6.95 -11.34 8.46
N GLN A 77 5.67 -11.72 8.40
CA GLN A 77 4.98 -12.41 9.48
C GLN A 77 5.59 -13.78 9.77
N LEU A 78 5.91 -14.55 8.73
CA LEU A 78 6.57 -15.84 8.87
C LEU A 78 7.98 -15.68 9.44
N ALA A 79 8.73 -14.66 9.02
CA ALA A 79 10.05 -14.34 9.54
C ALA A 79 10.00 -13.94 11.03
N CYS A 80 8.98 -13.19 11.45
CA CYS A 80 8.76 -12.88 12.87
C CYS A 80 8.45 -14.15 13.68
N LEU A 81 7.61 -15.03 13.14
CA LEU A 81 7.25 -16.30 13.78
C LEU A 81 8.46 -17.24 13.93
N THR A 82 9.25 -17.42 12.87
CA THR A 82 10.42 -18.31 12.90
C THR A 82 11.50 -17.77 13.81
N THR A 83 11.85 -16.49 13.67
CA THR A 83 12.84 -15.82 14.53
C THR A 83 12.39 -15.80 15.99
N GLY A 84 11.11 -15.53 16.26
CA GLY A 84 10.56 -15.55 17.61
C GLY A 84 10.59 -16.95 18.26
N LYS A 85 10.27 -18.01 17.50
CA LYS A 85 10.42 -19.40 17.96
C LYS A 85 11.87 -19.78 18.22
N LEU A 86 12.81 -19.33 17.38
CA LEU A 86 14.24 -19.53 17.60
C LEU A 86 14.72 -18.82 18.88
N MET A 87 14.29 -17.57 19.06
CA MET A 87 14.63 -16.78 20.25
C MET A 87 14.05 -17.38 21.53
N ALA A 88 12.87 -18.00 21.47
CA ALA A 88 12.27 -18.69 22.61
C ALA A 88 13.03 -19.96 23.04
N ARG A 89 13.86 -20.54 22.16
CA ARG A 89 14.74 -21.67 22.51
C ARG A 89 15.99 -21.23 23.30
N ILE A 90 16.32 -19.93 23.29
CA ILE A 90 17.45 -19.42 24.06
C ILE A 90 17.08 -19.46 25.54
N PRO A 91 17.80 -20.23 26.38
CA PRO A 91 17.54 -20.29 27.80
C PRO A 91 17.81 -18.91 28.43
N GLY A 92 16.90 -18.46 29.30
CA GLY A 92 17.03 -17.15 29.92
C GLY A 92 16.14 -17.00 31.15
N PRO A 93 16.36 -15.96 31.98
CA PRO A 93 15.52 -15.69 33.14
C PRO A 93 14.07 -15.46 32.70
N LYS A 94 13.11 -15.78 33.58
CA LYS A 94 11.66 -15.65 33.29
C LYS A 94 11.27 -14.25 32.78
N ARG A 95 11.99 -13.19 33.14
CA ARG A 95 11.79 -11.80 32.64
C ARG A 95 12.09 -11.63 31.14
N TRP A 96 13.02 -12.41 30.61
CA TRP A 96 13.40 -12.41 29.19
C TRP A 96 12.64 -13.47 28.39
N ASN A 97 12.48 -14.66 28.98
CA ASN A 97 11.82 -15.79 28.35
C ASN A 97 10.64 -16.28 29.22
N HIS A 98 9.45 -15.78 28.91
CA HIS A 98 8.20 -16.08 29.64
C HIS A 98 7.59 -17.45 29.29
N GLY A 99 8.27 -18.30 28.51
CA GLY A 99 7.76 -19.62 28.08
C GLY A 99 7.65 -19.71 26.55
N PRO A 100 6.71 -20.48 25.97
CA PRO A 100 6.58 -20.61 24.51
C PRO A 100 6.23 -19.26 23.85
N PHE A 101 6.71 -19.04 22.61
CA PHE A 101 6.43 -17.82 21.84
C PHE A 101 4.98 -17.79 21.37
N ASN A 102 4.18 -16.87 21.88
CA ASN A 102 2.73 -16.88 21.70
C ASN A 102 2.29 -16.16 20.41
N ILE A 103 0.98 -16.27 20.10
CA ILE A 103 0.39 -15.62 18.93
C ILE A 103 0.45 -14.09 19.03
N LYS A 104 0.17 -13.49 20.20
CA LYS A 104 0.14 -12.04 20.41
C LYS A 104 1.50 -11.38 20.21
N GLU A 105 2.58 -12.04 20.63
CA GLU A 105 3.96 -11.60 20.45
C GLU A 105 4.39 -11.65 18.98
N THR A 106 3.97 -12.70 18.27
CA THR A 106 4.16 -12.78 16.82
C THR A 106 3.40 -11.69 16.10
N THR A 107 2.13 -11.48 16.46
CA THR A 107 1.30 -10.42 15.88
C THR A 107 1.90 -9.04 16.15
N PHE A 108 2.35 -8.77 17.38
CA PHE A 108 2.99 -7.49 17.74
C PHE A 108 4.28 -7.23 16.96
N SER A 109 5.21 -8.20 16.93
CA SER A 109 6.45 -8.10 16.15
C SER A 109 6.17 -7.93 14.64
N SER A 110 5.18 -8.65 14.11
CA SER A 110 4.77 -8.56 12.71
C SER A 110 4.18 -7.20 12.35
N ILE A 111 3.34 -6.62 13.21
CA ILE A 111 2.78 -5.27 13.00
C ILE A 111 3.92 -4.25 12.91
N MET A 112 4.90 -4.33 13.81
CA MET A 112 6.05 -3.43 13.82
C MET A 112 6.89 -3.59 12.54
N ALA A 113 7.21 -4.83 12.14
CA ALA A 113 8.03 -5.10 10.97
C ALA A 113 7.34 -4.78 9.64
N CYS A 114 6.05 -5.12 9.49
CA CYS A 114 5.27 -4.76 8.30
C CYS A 114 5.14 -3.23 8.16
N SER A 115 4.95 -2.54 9.28
CA SER A 115 4.90 -1.07 9.32
C SER A 115 6.21 -0.45 8.85
N ALA A 116 7.35 -0.94 9.35
CA ALA A 116 8.67 -0.46 8.94
C ALA A 116 8.98 -0.74 7.46
N SER A 117 8.55 -1.89 6.92
CA SER A 117 8.76 -2.24 5.51
C SER A 117 7.89 -1.44 4.54
N ALA A 118 6.72 -0.97 4.98
CA ALA A 118 5.81 -0.16 4.17
C ALA A 118 6.01 1.35 4.37
N GLY A 119 6.63 1.75 5.48
CA GLY A 119 6.77 3.14 5.90
C GLY A 119 7.91 3.91 5.23
N ALA A 120 7.76 5.23 5.17
CA ALA A 120 8.75 6.24 4.77
C ALA A 120 9.18 6.29 3.29
N ILE A 121 8.56 5.52 2.39
CA ILE A 121 8.87 5.53 0.93
C ILE A 121 8.90 6.96 0.37
N SER A 122 7.83 7.73 0.51
CA SER A 122 7.76 9.07 -0.10
C SER A 122 8.64 10.11 0.60
N SER A 123 8.96 9.94 1.89
CA SER A 123 9.92 10.80 2.58
C SER A 123 11.34 10.51 2.10
N VAL A 124 11.67 9.24 1.85
CA VAL A 124 12.97 8.85 1.28
C VAL A 124 13.09 9.26 -0.18
N GLU A 125 12.03 9.14 -0.98
CA GLU A 125 12.00 9.66 -2.36
C GLU A 125 12.28 11.16 -2.41
N MET A 126 11.65 11.95 -1.52
CA MET A 126 11.92 13.38 -1.42
C MET A 126 13.38 13.67 -1.04
N ILE A 127 13.89 13.00 0.00
CA ILE A 127 15.29 13.21 0.46
C ILE A 127 16.28 12.78 -0.63
N GLY A 128 16.04 11.63 -1.27
CA GLY A 128 16.85 11.11 -2.36
C GLY A 128 16.81 12.00 -3.60
N ALA A 129 15.64 12.50 -3.99
CA ALA A 129 15.50 13.45 -5.09
C ALA A 129 16.26 14.75 -4.81
N ARG A 130 16.24 15.26 -3.56
CA ARG A 130 17.05 16.44 -3.20
C ARG A 130 18.54 16.18 -3.26
N SER A 131 18.99 15.01 -2.80
CA SER A 131 20.40 14.63 -2.91
C SER A 131 20.84 14.47 -4.37
N LEU A 132 20.01 13.86 -5.22
CA LEU A 132 20.36 13.50 -6.59
C LEU A 132 20.24 14.68 -7.57
N LEU A 133 19.17 15.48 -7.45
CA LEU A 133 18.86 16.55 -8.40
C LEU A 133 19.39 17.91 -7.96
N PHE A 134 19.43 18.19 -6.65
CA PHE A 134 19.82 19.50 -6.12
C PHE A 134 21.18 19.50 -5.40
N ASN A 135 21.84 18.33 -5.25
CA ASN A 135 23.05 18.17 -4.43
C ASN A 135 22.88 18.73 -3.01
N GLN A 136 21.65 18.64 -2.47
CA GLN A 136 21.32 19.07 -1.12
C GLN A 136 20.99 17.86 -0.26
N VAL A 137 21.87 17.57 0.70
CA VAL A 137 21.66 16.49 1.65
C VAL A 137 21.18 17.10 2.97
N PRO A 138 19.92 16.87 3.38
CA PRO A 138 19.44 17.35 4.66
C PRO A 138 20.16 16.63 5.81
N ASP A 139 20.38 17.35 6.92
CA ASP A 139 20.99 16.79 8.12
C ASP A 139 20.26 15.54 8.61
N PHE A 140 21.00 14.63 9.25
CA PHE A 140 20.44 13.37 9.77
C PHE A 140 19.21 13.59 10.66
N PHE A 141 19.30 14.52 11.61
CA PHE A 141 18.20 14.79 12.53
C PHE A 141 16.97 15.37 11.83
N VAL A 142 17.17 16.23 10.83
CA VAL A 142 16.07 16.80 10.05
C VAL A 142 15.40 15.71 9.20
N SER A 143 16.19 14.85 8.57
CA SER A 143 15.71 13.69 7.82
C SER A 143 14.89 12.74 8.70
N LEU A 144 15.38 12.45 9.91
CA LEU A 144 14.67 11.65 10.89
C LEU A 144 13.34 12.29 11.31
N LEU A 145 13.33 13.60 11.55
CA LEU A 145 12.10 14.32 11.90
C LEU A 145 11.06 14.31 10.77
N VAL A 146 11.49 14.49 9.52
CA VAL A 146 10.60 14.40 8.35
C VAL A 146 10.00 13.00 8.25
N MET A 147 10.83 11.96 8.32
CA MET A 147 10.36 10.58 8.22
C MET A 147 9.43 10.21 9.38
N LEU A 148 9.78 10.61 10.60
CA LEU A 148 8.97 10.29 11.79
C LEU A 148 7.65 11.06 11.78
N SER A 149 7.66 12.35 11.47
CA SER A 149 6.44 13.15 11.40
C SER A 149 5.48 12.66 10.32
N SER A 150 5.98 12.36 9.10
CA SER A 150 5.12 11.89 8.01
C SER A 150 4.38 10.60 8.37
N GLN A 151 5.06 9.63 8.97
CA GLN A 151 4.44 8.35 9.34
C GLN A 151 3.50 8.48 10.56
N LEU A 152 3.89 9.26 11.57
CA LEU A 152 3.09 9.41 12.78
C LEU A 152 1.79 10.18 12.54
N ILE A 153 1.77 11.14 11.61
CA ILE A 153 0.53 11.83 11.21
C ILE A 153 -0.47 10.80 10.66
N GLY A 154 -0.03 9.88 9.79
CA GLY A 154 -0.90 8.84 9.24
C GLY A 154 -1.39 7.83 10.28
N TYR A 155 -0.56 7.46 11.26
CA TYR A 155 -1.03 6.67 12.41
C TYR A 155 -2.03 7.42 13.29
N GLY A 156 -1.87 8.73 13.44
CA GLY A 156 -2.82 9.61 14.11
C GLY A 156 -4.17 9.62 13.39
N ILE A 157 -4.18 9.92 12.09
CA ILE A 157 -5.39 10.00 11.26
C ILE A 157 -6.10 8.64 11.20
N SER A 158 -5.38 7.56 10.88
CA SER A 158 -5.96 6.21 10.83
C SER A 158 -6.55 5.76 12.18
N GLY A 159 -5.92 6.14 13.29
CA GLY A 159 -6.44 5.93 14.63
C GLY A 159 -7.78 6.63 14.87
N LEU A 160 -7.92 7.88 14.40
CA LEU A 160 -9.16 8.66 14.50
C LEU A 160 -10.28 8.12 13.60
N LEU A 161 -9.92 7.53 12.45
CA LEU A 161 -10.87 6.96 11.49
C LEU A 161 -11.40 5.57 11.87
N ARG A 162 -10.84 4.93 12.92
CA ARG A 162 -11.18 3.58 13.37
C ARG A 162 -12.69 3.34 13.57
N PRO A 163 -13.49 4.26 14.14
CA PRO A 163 -14.92 4.05 14.30
C PRO A 163 -15.69 3.94 12.98
N ILE A 164 -15.16 4.54 11.91
CA ILE A 164 -15.77 4.56 10.57
C ILE A 164 -15.27 3.39 9.74
N LEU A 165 -13.97 3.06 9.86
CA LEU A 165 -13.31 2.09 9.00
C LEU A 165 -13.23 0.67 9.58
N VAL A 166 -13.28 0.48 10.90
CA VAL A 166 -13.03 -0.83 11.53
C VAL A 166 -14.25 -1.39 12.25
N TYR A 167 -15.11 -0.55 12.82
CA TYR A 167 -16.24 -1.03 13.62
C TYR A 167 -17.44 -1.55 12.81
N PRO A 168 -17.76 -0.99 11.62
CA PRO A 168 -18.90 -1.48 10.83
C PRO A 168 -18.67 -2.86 10.23
N SER A 169 -19.72 -3.69 10.18
CA SER A 169 -19.70 -5.05 9.59
C SER A 169 -19.34 -5.11 8.10
N LYS A 170 -19.50 -4.00 7.37
CA LYS A 170 -19.23 -3.91 5.93
C LYS A 170 -17.74 -3.77 5.58
N MET A 171 -16.87 -3.54 6.57
CA MET A 171 -15.45 -3.25 6.36
C MET A 171 -14.59 -4.49 6.64
N VAL A 172 -14.33 -5.31 5.61
CA VAL A 172 -13.70 -6.63 5.79
C VAL A 172 -12.17 -6.60 5.62
N PHE A 173 -11.63 -5.66 4.83
CA PHE A 173 -10.22 -5.62 4.43
C PHE A 173 -9.68 -6.97 3.89
N PRO A 174 -10.10 -7.39 2.68
CA PRO A 174 -9.77 -8.71 2.13
C PRO A 174 -8.27 -9.06 2.15
N SER A 175 -7.40 -8.07 1.95
CA SER A 175 -5.93 -8.26 1.96
C SER A 175 -5.34 -8.62 3.32
N VAL A 176 -6.08 -8.45 4.42
CA VAL A 176 -5.66 -8.83 5.77
C VAL A 176 -6.03 -10.28 6.09
N LEU A 177 -7.03 -10.86 5.41
CA LEU A 177 -7.50 -12.23 5.64
C LEU A 177 -6.39 -13.29 5.56
N PRO A 178 -5.47 -13.26 4.57
CA PRO A 178 -4.37 -14.21 4.53
C PRO A 178 -3.48 -14.17 5.79
N SER A 179 -3.31 -12.99 6.38
CA SER A 179 -2.52 -12.83 7.62
C SER A 179 -3.22 -13.47 8.82
N VAL A 180 -4.54 -13.31 8.91
CA VAL A 180 -5.36 -13.92 9.97
C VAL A 180 -5.33 -15.44 9.85
N VAL A 181 -5.50 -15.96 8.63
CA VAL A 181 -5.41 -17.41 8.36
C VAL A 181 -4.02 -17.93 8.72
N LEU A 182 -2.95 -17.23 8.34
CA LEU A 182 -1.58 -17.64 8.70
C LEU A 182 -1.40 -17.78 10.22
N PHE A 183 -1.80 -16.79 11.00
CA PHE A 183 -1.68 -16.87 12.46
C PHE A 183 -2.54 -17.98 13.06
N LYS A 184 -3.80 -18.13 12.60
CA LYS A 184 -4.69 -19.19 13.07
C LYS A 184 -4.12 -20.58 12.76
N SER A 185 -3.65 -20.81 11.54
CA SER A 185 -3.13 -22.12 11.14
C SER A 185 -1.83 -22.46 11.86
N MET A 186 -0.92 -21.49 12.06
CA MET A 186 0.39 -21.73 12.68
C MET A 186 0.36 -21.97 14.20
N TYR A 187 -0.71 -21.55 14.86
CA TYR A 187 -0.91 -21.69 16.31
C TYR A 187 -2.02 -22.67 16.70
N SER A 188 -2.89 -23.06 15.77
CA SER A 188 -3.92 -24.08 15.99
C SER A 188 -3.40 -25.49 15.70
N ASN A 189 -3.76 -26.45 16.56
CA ASN A 189 -3.47 -27.88 16.38
C ASN A 189 -4.62 -28.66 15.71
N SER A 190 -5.59 -27.98 15.11
CA SER A 190 -6.68 -28.63 14.38
C SER A 190 -6.19 -29.50 13.21
N THR A 191 -6.93 -30.56 12.87
CA THR A 191 -6.59 -31.41 11.71
C THR A 191 -6.57 -30.61 10.40
N GLU A 192 -7.42 -29.59 10.28
CA GLU A 192 -7.45 -28.66 9.13
C GLU A 192 -6.20 -27.80 9.05
N SER A 193 -5.74 -27.22 10.17
CA SER A 193 -4.52 -26.40 10.19
C SER A 193 -3.26 -27.22 9.84
N LEU A 194 -3.17 -28.47 10.29
CA LEU A 194 -2.08 -29.38 9.92
C LEU A 194 -2.06 -29.65 8.41
N LYS A 195 -3.22 -29.87 7.78
CA LYS A 195 -3.34 -30.04 6.33
C LYS A 195 -2.93 -28.76 5.59
N GLN A 196 -3.39 -27.59 6.05
CA GLN A 196 -3.03 -26.28 5.48
C GLN A 196 -1.53 -26.01 5.57
N ILE A 197 -0.89 -26.26 6.72
CA ILE A 197 0.57 -26.10 6.89
C ILE A 197 1.33 -27.07 5.98
N SER A 198 0.88 -28.33 5.89
CA SER A 198 1.52 -29.32 5.02
C SER A 198 1.45 -28.91 3.55
N PHE A 199 0.29 -28.44 3.09
CA PHE A 199 0.12 -27.88 1.76
C PHE A 199 1.00 -26.64 1.55
N PHE A 200 1.00 -25.69 2.49
CA PHE A 200 1.83 -24.48 2.42
C PHE A 200 3.31 -24.81 2.28
N LYS A 201 3.84 -25.77 3.06
CA LYS A 201 5.26 -26.18 2.96
C LYS A 201 5.59 -26.78 1.59
N LYS A 202 4.71 -27.63 1.06
CA LYS A 202 4.88 -28.23 -0.27
C LYS A 202 4.82 -27.17 -1.37
N ALA A 203 3.87 -26.24 -1.28
CA ALA A 203 3.71 -25.13 -2.21
C ALA A 203 4.92 -24.17 -2.14
N LEU A 204 5.38 -23.81 -0.94
CA LEU A 204 6.56 -22.96 -0.74
C LEU A 204 7.81 -23.57 -1.37
N LEU A 205 8.05 -24.87 -1.17
CA LEU A 205 9.19 -25.56 -1.77
C LEU A 205 9.02 -25.68 -3.29
N GLY A 206 7.84 -26.07 -3.75
CA GLY A 206 7.55 -26.24 -5.18
C GLY A 206 7.67 -24.93 -5.96
N ILE A 207 7.01 -23.87 -5.50
CA ILE A 207 7.08 -22.53 -6.10
C ILE A 207 8.48 -21.94 -5.92
N GLY A 208 9.13 -22.13 -4.78
CA GLY A 208 10.50 -21.65 -4.56
C GLY A 208 11.52 -22.26 -5.53
N ILE A 209 11.37 -23.54 -5.89
CA ILE A 209 12.19 -24.19 -6.93
C ILE A 209 11.76 -23.74 -8.32
N TYR A 210 10.44 -23.64 -8.56
CA TYR A 210 9.89 -23.23 -9.84
C TYR A 210 10.34 -21.81 -10.23
N GLU A 211 10.27 -20.85 -9.31
CA GLU A 211 10.61 -19.43 -9.55
C GLU A 211 12.06 -19.20 -9.97
N PHE A 212 12.97 -20.13 -9.65
CA PHE A 212 14.33 -20.07 -10.20
C PHE A 212 14.35 -20.16 -11.74
N PHE A 213 13.36 -20.83 -12.33
CA PHE A 213 13.25 -21.02 -13.76
C PHE A 213 12.86 -19.73 -14.52
N PRO A 214 11.68 -19.10 -14.28
CA PRO A 214 11.32 -17.88 -14.98
C PRO A 214 12.19 -16.68 -14.57
N ILE A 215 12.77 -16.64 -13.36
CA ILE A 215 13.58 -15.48 -12.93
C ILE A 215 15.02 -15.54 -13.45
N TYR A 216 15.67 -16.71 -13.43
CA TYR A 216 17.11 -16.82 -13.71
C TYR A 216 17.43 -17.61 -14.98
N ILE A 217 16.81 -18.77 -15.18
CA ILE A 217 17.14 -19.67 -16.30
C ILE A 217 16.54 -19.14 -17.62
N ALA A 218 15.28 -18.71 -17.60
CA ALA A 218 14.57 -18.24 -18.78
C ALA A 218 13.70 -17.00 -18.47
N PRO A 219 14.33 -15.81 -18.25
CA PRO A 219 13.64 -14.53 -18.03
C PRO A 219 12.59 -14.18 -19.10
N ALA A 220 12.77 -14.65 -20.33
CA ALA A 220 11.80 -14.44 -21.42
C ALA A 220 10.40 -15.02 -21.11
N LEU A 221 10.28 -15.98 -20.18
CA LEU A 221 9.00 -16.58 -19.80
C LEU A 221 8.19 -15.72 -18.83
N GLN A 222 8.77 -14.65 -18.28
CA GLN A 222 8.06 -13.70 -17.42
C GLN A 222 7.02 -12.90 -18.19
N ALA A 223 7.21 -12.69 -19.50
CA ALA A 223 6.28 -11.97 -20.35
C ALA A 223 6.34 -12.50 -21.78
N ILE A 224 5.51 -13.49 -22.08
CA ILE A 224 5.37 -14.10 -23.39
C ILE A 224 4.19 -13.43 -24.10
N SER A 225 4.45 -12.72 -25.19
CA SER A 225 3.41 -12.19 -26.06
C SER A 225 3.37 -13.00 -27.36
N PRO A 226 2.42 -13.94 -27.53
CA PRO A 226 2.29 -14.72 -28.76
C PRO A 226 2.14 -13.85 -30.01
N TRP A 227 1.50 -12.69 -29.85
CA TRP A 227 1.24 -11.74 -30.92
C TRP A 227 2.50 -11.02 -31.38
N CYS A 228 3.38 -10.58 -30.47
CA CYS A 228 4.67 -10.00 -30.84
C CYS A 228 5.61 -11.00 -31.51
N LEU A 229 5.47 -12.31 -31.23
CA LEU A 229 6.29 -13.37 -31.83
C LEU A 229 5.83 -13.78 -33.23
N THR A 230 4.53 -13.63 -33.53
CA THR A 230 3.93 -14.13 -34.78
C THR A 230 3.64 -13.04 -35.80
N LEU A 231 3.32 -11.82 -35.35
CA LEU A 231 2.96 -10.69 -36.23
C LEU A 231 4.21 -9.95 -36.74
N PRO A 232 4.10 -9.19 -37.85
CA PRO A 232 5.22 -8.43 -38.39
C PRO A 232 5.74 -7.37 -37.39
N LYS A 233 7.05 -7.10 -37.44
CA LYS A 233 7.71 -6.10 -36.58
C LYS A 233 7.29 -4.68 -36.94
N LYS A 234 6.11 -4.26 -36.47
CA LYS A 234 5.60 -2.89 -36.58
C LYS A 234 5.51 -2.25 -35.18
N PRO A 235 5.78 -0.95 -35.04
CA PRO A 235 5.71 -0.25 -33.75
C PRO A 235 4.30 -0.33 -33.14
N GLU A 236 3.25 -0.28 -33.95
CA GLU A 236 1.85 -0.39 -33.49
C GLU A 236 1.56 -1.73 -32.77
N ILE A 237 2.18 -2.81 -33.23
CA ILE A 237 2.03 -4.14 -32.63
C ILE A 237 2.78 -4.20 -31.29
N THR A 238 4.01 -3.68 -31.26
CA THR A 238 4.80 -3.61 -30.02
C THR A 238 4.14 -2.73 -28.97
N GLN A 239 3.54 -1.59 -29.35
CA GLN A 239 2.84 -0.70 -28.41
C GLN A 239 1.64 -1.38 -27.75
N LEU A 240 0.87 -2.17 -28.51
CA LEU A 240 -0.34 -2.83 -28.01
C LEU A 240 -0.04 -4.13 -27.24
N PHE A 241 0.75 -5.02 -27.85
CA PHE A 241 0.99 -6.38 -27.37
C PHE A 241 2.34 -6.57 -26.67
N GLY A 242 3.28 -5.63 -26.85
CA GLY A 242 4.56 -5.60 -26.15
C GLY A 242 4.39 -5.07 -24.73
N GLY A 243 5.41 -5.24 -23.89
CA GLY A 243 5.32 -4.93 -22.45
C GLY A 243 6.19 -5.82 -21.56
N SER A 244 7.12 -6.56 -22.17
CA SER A 244 8.12 -7.36 -21.46
C SER A 244 9.10 -6.49 -20.67
N MET A 245 9.41 -5.29 -21.15
CA MET A 245 10.19 -4.30 -20.43
C MET A 245 9.39 -3.02 -20.19
N ALA A 246 9.82 -2.25 -19.18
CA ALA A 246 9.18 -1.00 -18.83
C ALA A 246 9.23 0.00 -20.01
N GLY A 247 8.08 0.56 -20.37
CA GLY A 247 7.97 1.56 -21.44
C GLY A 247 7.80 1.01 -22.86
N GLU A 248 7.76 -0.32 -23.06
CA GLU A 248 7.68 -0.89 -24.42
C GLU A 248 6.26 -1.03 -24.98
N GLY A 249 5.26 -1.21 -24.11
CA GLY A 249 3.87 -1.42 -24.52
C GLY A 249 2.93 -1.74 -23.37
N LEU A 250 1.69 -2.09 -23.71
CA LEU A 250 0.59 -2.28 -22.75
C LEU A 250 0.37 -3.72 -22.28
N GLY A 251 1.04 -4.71 -22.90
CA GLY A 251 0.96 -6.11 -22.52
C GLY A 251 -0.38 -6.78 -22.84
N PHE A 252 -1.12 -6.30 -23.85
CA PHE A 252 -2.43 -6.88 -24.16
C PHE A 252 -2.30 -8.37 -24.51
N LEU A 253 -3.07 -9.22 -23.82
CA LEU A 253 -3.03 -10.68 -23.97
C LEU A 253 -1.63 -11.31 -23.81
N SER A 254 -0.74 -10.67 -23.03
CA SER A 254 0.53 -11.30 -22.64
C SER A 254 0.30 -12.40 -21.61
N LEU A 255 1.04 -13.50 -21.74
CA LEU A 255 1.06 -14.61 -20.80
C LEU A 255 2.32 -14.51 -19.94
N SER A 256 2.19 -14.75 -18.65
CA SER A 256 3.33 -14.82 -17.74
C SER A 256 3.38 -16.18 -17.05
N LEU A 257 4.56 -16.79 -17.03
CA LEU A 257 4.84 -17.98 -16.23
C LEU A 257 5.50 -17.64 -14.88
N ASP A 258 5.61 -16.35 -14.56
CA ASP A 258 6.19 -15.88 -13.31
C ASP A 258 5.08 -15.55 -12.30
N TRP A 259 5.07 -16.24 -11.16
CA TRP A 259 4.05 -16.02 -10.14
C TRP A 259 4.18 -14.63 -9.49
N THR A 260 5.36 -14.01 -9.50
CA THR A 260 5.52 -12.65 -8.99
C THR A 260 4.73 -11.63 -9.83
N VAL A 261 4.64 -11.86 -11.15
CA VAL A 261 3.84 -11.04 -12.07
C VAL A 261 2.35 -11.39 -11.97
N VAL A 262 2.01 -12.68 -12.03
CA VAL A 262 0.61 -13.16 -11.96
C VAL A 262 -0.04 -12.84 -10.61
N GLY A 263 0.74 -12.96 -9.53
CA GLY A 263 0.31 -12.76 -8.15
C GLY A 263 0.36 -11.30 -7.65
N ALA A 264 0.86 -10.35 -8.46
CA ALA A 264 1.16 -8.98 -8.03
C ALA A 264 -0.01 -8.24 -7.35
N HIS A 265 -1.25 -8.52 -7.77
CA HIS A 265 -2.47 -7.90 -7.22
C HIS A 265 -3.24 -8.80 -6.22
N GLY A 266 -2.66 -9.92 -5.80
CA GLY A 266 -3.29 -10.83 -4.83
C GLY A 266 -4.62 -11.42 -5.30
N PRO A 267 -4.68 -12.06 -6.49
CA PRO A 267 -5.94 -12.56 -7.07
C PRO A 267 -6.65 -13.64 -6.22
N LEU A 268 -5.96 -14.22 -5.23
CA LEU A 268 -6.52 -15.26 -4.37
C LEU A 268 -7.39 -14.74 -3.22
N TYR A 269 -7.22 -13.47 -2.83
CA TYR A 269 -8.01 -12.86 -1.74
C TYR A 269 -8.87 -11.68 -2.21
N THR A 270 -8.58 -11.11 -3.37
CA THR A 270 -9.36 -10.01 -3.94
C THR A 270 -10.74 -10.53 -4.38
N PRO A 271 -11.86 -9.90 -4.01
CA PRO A 271 -13.20 -10.35 -4.43
C PRO A 271 -13.35 -10.44 -5.96
N LEU A 272 -14.11 -11.42 -6.46
CA LEU A 272 -14.30 -11.64 -7.90
C LEU A 272 -14.88 -10.41 -8.61
N ASP A 273 -15.81 -9.69 -7.97
CA ASP A 273 -16.39 -8.48 -8.53
C ASP A 273 -15.32 -7.41 -8.76
N ALA A 274 -14.38 -7.24 -7.82
CA ALA A 274 -13.28 -6.29 -7.98
C ALA A 274 -12.33 -6.72 -9.11
N GLN A 275 -12.06 -8.03 -9.25
CA GLN A 275 -11.22 -8.56 -10.33
C GLN A 275 -11.83 -8.33 -11.72
N TRP A 276 -13.14 -8.57 -11.87
CA TRP A 276 -13.83 -8.31 -13.14
C TRP A 276 -13.84 -6.84 -13.51
N ASN A 277 -14.10 -5.96 -12.53
CA ASN A 277 -14.02 -4.52 -12.75
C ASN A 277 -12.62 -4.08 -13.17
N LEU A 278 -11.58 -4.62 -12.54
CA LEU A 278 -10.20 -4.35 -12.90
C LEU A 278 -9.87 -4.82 -14.33
N LEU A 279 -10.34 -6.01 -14.72
CA LEU A 279 -10.15 -6.53 -16.07
C LEU A 279 -10.82 -5.65 -17.12
N VAL A 280 -12.09 -5.28 -16.91
CA VAL A 280 -12.82 -4.39 -17.83
C VAL A 280 -12.15 -3.01 -17.91
N ALA A 281 -11.74 -2.45 -16.77
CA ALA A 281 -11.02 -1.18 -16.73
C ALA A 281 -9.67 -1.26 -17.44
N HIS A 282 -8.95 -2.38 -17.31
CA HIS A 282 -7.67 -2.60 -17.97
C HIS A 282 -7.83 -2.68 -19.50
N VAL A 283 -8.81 -3.45 -19.98
CA VAL A 283 -9.14 -3.51 -21.42
C VAL A 283 -9.55 -2.13 -21.93
N GLY A 284 -10.38 -1.39 -21.19
CA GLY A 284 -10.76 -0.02 -21.52
C GLY A 284 -9.56 0.93 -21.58
N ALA A 285 -8.64 0.83 -20.62
CA ALA A 285 -7.42 1.64 -20.57
C ALA A 285 -6.51 1.38 -21.77
N ILE A 286 -6.40 0.12 -22.24
CA ILE A 286 -5.61 -0.22 -23.42
C ILE A 286 -6.13 0.51 -24.66
N PHE A 287 -7.45 0.46 -24.90
CA PHE A 287 -8.06 1.15 -26.02
C PHE A 287 -7.93 2.67 -25.87
N LEU A 288 -8.09 3.20 -24.66
CA LEU A 288 -7.96 4.62 -24.38
C LEU A 288 -6.55 5.13 -24.68
N PHE A 289 -5.51 4.48 -24.16
CA PHE A 289 -4.12 4.89 -24.40
C PHE A 289 -3.77 4.83 -25.88
N THR A 290 -4.17 3.75 -26.56
CA THR A 290 -3.94 3.58 -28.00
C THR A 290 -4.65 4.66 -28.82
N ALA A 291 -5.94 4.93 -28.52
CA ALA A 291 -6.70 5.95 -29.21
C ALA A 291 -6.11 7.35 -28.98
N ALA A 292 -5.76 7.68 -27.74
CA ALA A 292 -5.25 8.98 -27.40
C ALA A 292 -3.90 9.30 -28.06
N TYR A 293 -3.04 8.28 -28.17
CA TYR A 293 -1.78 8.40 -28.91
C TYR A 293 -2.03 8.55 -30.41
N LYS A 294 -2.83 7.67 -31.00
CA LYS A 294 -3.11 7.67 -32.45
C LYS A 294 -3.78 8.95 -32.94
N TYR A 295 -4.74 9.48 -32.16
CA TYR A 295 -5.46 10.72 -32.48
C TYR A 295 -4.82 11.97 -31.89
N ASN A 296 -3.63 11.84 -31.29
CA ASN A 296 -2.83 12.95 -30.78
C ASN A 296 -3.61 13.92 -29.85
N TRP A 297 -4.42 13.39 -28.92
CA TRP A 297 -5.30 14.21 -28.07
C TRP A 297 -4.57 15.29 -27.26
N LEU A 298 -3.28 15.08 -26.97
CA LEU A 298 -2.47 15.93 -26.10
C LEU A 298 -1.25 16.52 -26.80
N GLY A 299 -1.19 16.46 -28.14
CA GLY A 299 -0.05 16.99 -28.90
C GLY A 299 1.23 16.14 -28.85
N GLY A 300 1.19 14.95 -28.22
CA GLY A 300 2.34 14.04 -28.07
C GLY A 300 2.60 13.05 -29.21
N GLY A 301 2.04 13.23 -30.40
CA GLY A 301 2.21 12.29 -31.53
C GLY A 301 3.65 12.13 -32.05
N SER A 302 4.53 13.10 -31.74
CA SER A 302 5.98 13.02 -31.97
C SER A 302 6.76 12.40 -30.80
N LEU A 303 6.13 12.25 -29.64
CA LEU A 303 6.76 11.74 -28.42
C LEU A 303 6.67 10.20 -28.35
N PRO A 304 7.56 9.52 -27.63
CA PRO A 304 7.41 8.09 -27.35
C PRO A 304 6.05 7.77 -26.71
N PHE A 305 5.47 6.63 -27.07
CA PHE A 305 4.16 6.18 -26.60
C PHE A 305 4.06 6.14 -25.07
N ILE A 306 5.01 5.47 -24.41
CA ILE A 306 5.15 5.43 -22.96
C ILE A 306 6.56 5.94 -22.61
N SER A 307 6.64 6.94 -21.74
CA SER A 307 7.88 7.37 -21.12
C SER A 307 7.58 7.86 -19.70
N PHE A 308 8.50 7.57 -18.78
CA PHE A 308 8.47 8.08 -17.41
C PHE A 308 9.40 9.30 -17.24
N GLU A 309 10.19 9.61 -18.26
CA GLU A 309 11.12 10.74 -18.28
C GLU A 309 10.41 12.01 -18.77
N LEU A 310 10.97 13.16 -18.39
CA LEU A 310 10.58 14.44 -18.97
C LEU A 310 11.20 14.56 -20.36
N LEU A 311 10.43 15.04 -21.33
CA LEU A 311 10.80 15.06 -22.74
C LEU A 311 10.83 16.49 -23.30
N ASP A 312 11.70 16.72 -24.29
CA ASP A 312 11.62 17.90 -25.15
C ASP A 312 10.54 17.73 -26.24
N GLN A 313 10.31 18.77 -27.04
CA GLN A 313 9.34 18.73 -28.16
C GLN A 313 9.67 17.66 -29.22
N ASN A 314 10.93 17.23 -29.28
CA ASN A 314 11.45 16.26 -30.23
C ASN A 314 11.44 14.81 -29.68
N GLY A 315 11.05 14.62 -28.41
CA GLY A 315 11.04 13.32 -27.74
C GLY A 315 12.37 12.88 -27.11
N ASN A 316 13.35 13.77 -26.98
CA ASN A 316 14.60 13.49 -26.26
C ASN A 316 14.46 13.78 -24.76
N PRO A 317 15.30 13.15 -23.90
CA PRO A 317 15.33 13.45 -22.47
C PRO A 317 15.59 14.94 -22.20
N TYR A 318 14.73 15.54 -21.38
CA TYR A 318 14.76 16.97 -21.05
C TYR A 318 15.82 17.29 -20.00
N ASN A 319 16.60 18.35 -20.20
CA ASN A 319 17.63 18.77 -19.24
C ASN A 319 17.02 19.54 -18.06
N THR A 320 16.60 18.81 -17.02
CA THR A 320 16.01 19.38 -15.80
C THR A 320 16.99 20.22 -14.99
N SER A 321 18.29 19.95 -15.06
CA SER A 321 19.32 20.68 -14.31
C SER A 321 19.55 22.11 -14.80
N ALA A 322 19.17 22.41 -16.05
CA ALA A 322 19.29 23.76 -16.63
C ALA A 322 18.16 24.69 -16.19
N ILE A 323 16.96 24.15 -15.95
CA ILE A 323 15.74 24.93 -15.70
C ILE A 323 15.39 25.08 -14.21
N ILE A 324 15.99 24.29 -13.32
CA ILE A 324 15.75 24.41 -11.88
C ILE A 324 17.07 24.80 -11.20
N ASN A 325 17.05 25.92 -10.49
CA ASN A 325 18.18 26.35 -9.68
C ASN A 325 18.41 25.37 -8.52
N LYS A 326 19.61 25.42 -7.93
CA LYS A 326 19.94 24.61 -6.74
C LYS A 326 19.00 24.87 -5.56
N ASP A 327 18.41 26.06 -5.49
CA ASP A 327 17.45 26.46 -4.47
C ASP A 327 16.03 25.92 -4.73
N GLY A 328 15.84 25.15 -5.80
CA GLY A 328 14.55 24.56 -6.18
C GLY A 328 13.61 25.51 -6.94
N THR A 329 14.04 26.75 -7.19
CA THR A 329 13.30 27.75 -7.96
C THR A 329 13.52 27.59 -9.46
N GLU A 330 12.52 27.96 -10.24
CA GLU A 330 12.58 27.96 -11.70
C GLU A 330 13.57 29.01 -12.25
N ASN A 331 14.36 28.63 -13.25
CA ASN A 331 15.18 29.51 -14.06
C ASN A 331 14.42 29.91 -15.33
N GLN A 332 13.70 31.02 -15.28
CA GLN A 332 12.83 31.48 -16.36
C GLN A 332 13.58 31.75 -17.68
N GLU A 333 14.84 32.19 -17.63
CA GLU A 333 15.62 32.46 -18.84
C GLU A 333 15.90 31.17 -19.62
N GLU A 334 16.31 30.12 -18.92
CA GLU A 334 16.58 28.82 -19.54
C GLU A 334 15.29 28.11 -19.95
N VAL A 335 14.20 28.26 -19.18
CA VAL A 335 12.88 27.76 -19.59
C VAL A 335 12.39 28.44 -20.87
N ASN A 336 12.59 29.75 -21.02
CA ASN A 336 12.22 30.46 -22.25
C ASN A 336 13.07 30.05 -23.46
N LYS A 337 14.33 29.63 -23.25
CA LYS A 337 15.22 29.14 -24.31
C LYS A 337 14.93 27.68 -24.71
N LEU A 338 14.77 26.80 -23.72
CA LEU A 338 14.58 25.36 -23.92
C LEU A 338 13.12 24.98 -24.20
N GLY A 339 12.18 25.86 -23.85
CA GLY A 339 10.75 25.58 -23.89
C GLY A 339 10.30 24.71 -22.72
N LEU A 340 8.97 24.57 -22.56
CA LEU A 340 8.39 23.76 -21.49
C LEU A 340 8.62 22.25 -21.74
N PRO A 341 8.82 21.45 -20.68
CA PRO A 341 8.93 20.00 -20.81
C PRO A 341 7.58 19.35 -21.11
N PHE A 342 7.61 18.21 -21.80
CA PHE A 342 6.45 17.40 -22.15
C PHE A 342 6.51 16.03 -21.44
N PHE A 343 5.33 15.48 -21.19
CA PHE A 343 5.16 14.09 -20.79
C PHE A 343 4.59 13.28 -21.96
N SER A 344 4.82 11.97 -21.97
CA SER A 344 4.15 11.12 -22.96
C SER A 344 2.63 11.14 -22.77
N SER A 345 1.88 10.98 -23.87
CA SER A 345 0.41 10.94 -23.82
C SER A 345 -0.10 9.86 -22.86
N ALA A 346 0.52 8.68 -22.82
CA ALA A 346 0.16 7.61 -21.89
C ALA A 346 0.40 8.00 -20.43
N TYR A 347 1.50 8.70 -20.13
CA TYR A 347 1.79 9.16 -18.77
C TYR A 347 0.76 10.17 -18.27
N ILE A 348 0.41 11.16 -19.10
CA ILE A 348 -0.59 12.18 -18.76
C ILE A 348 -1.95 11.54 -18.49
N ILE A 349 -2.40 10.66 -19.38
CA ILE A 349 -3.70 9.99 -19.25
C ILE A 349 -3.71 9.08 -18.02
N GLY A 350 -2.62 8.36 -17.77
CA GLY A 350 -2.49 7.52 -16.57
C GLY A 350 -2.63 8.33 -15.29
N LYS A 351 -1.95 9.48 -15.20
CA LYS A 351 -2.05 10.41 -14.06
C LYS A 351 -3.44 11.03 -13.95
N ALA A 352 -4.04 11.45 -15.06
CA ALA A 352 -5.40 12.01 -15.08
C ALA A 352 -6.45 10.99 -14.59
N PHE A 353 -6.37 9.74 -15.03
CA PHE A 353 -7.27 8.67 -14.58
C PHE A 353 -7.05 8.28 -13.12
N MET A 354 -5.81 8.35 -12.60
CA MET A 354 -5.57 8.21 -11.16
C MET A 354 -6.24 9.34 -10.36
N CYS A 355 -6.22 10.59 -10.87
CA CYS A 355 -6.94 11.70 -10.25
C CYS A 355 -8.46 11.48 -10.29
N LEU A 356 -9.01 11.06 -11.43
CA LEU A 356 -10.42 10.72 -11.58
C LEU A 356 -10.84 9.57 -10.65
N ALA A 357 -10.03 8.51 -10.56
CA ALA A 357 -10.27 7.38 -9.67
C ALA A 357 -10.29 7.82 -8.20
N THR A 358 -9.39 8.72 -7.81
CA THR A 358 -9.35 9.27 -6.45
C THR A 358 -10.59 10.11 -6.15
N ALA A 359 -11.02 10.96 -7.08
CA ALA A 359 -12.25 11.74 -6.93
C ALA A 359 -13.51 10.85 -6.89
N ALA A 360 -13.55 9.80 -7.73
CA ALA A 360 -14.62 8.81 -7.73
C ALA A 360 -14.66 8.00 -6.43
N ALA A 361 -13.51 7.58 -5.91
CA ALA A 361 -13.42 6.89 -4.63
C ALA A 361 -13.88 7.79 -3.47
N PHE A 362 -13.54 9.08 -3.50
CA PHE A 362 -14.01 10.05 -2.51
C PHE A 362 -15.54 10.23 -2.57
N THR A 363 -16.11 10.46 -3.75
CA THR A 363 -17.56 10.61 -3.90
C THR A 363 -18.30 9.33 -3.54
N ALA A 364 -17.80 8.16 -3.94
CA ALA A 364 -18.35 6.86 -3.57
C ALA A 364 -18.27 6.64 -2.05
N ALA A 365 -17.14 6.92 -1.41
CA ALA A 365 -16.99 6.79 0.03
C ALA A 365 -17.99 7.67 0.78
N VAL A 366 -18.17 8.92 0.37
CA VAL A 366 -19.15 9.84 0.97
C VAL A 366 -20.58 9.32 0.78
N LEU A 367 -20.96 8.95 -0.44
CA LEU A 367 -22.32 8.51 -0.75
C LEU A 367 -22.69 7.19 -0.07
N GLN A 368 -21.78 6.20 -0.11
CA GLN A 368 -22.02 4.88 0.46
C GLN A 368 -21.95 4.90 1.99
N SER A 369 -21.07 5.72 2.56
CA SER A 369 -20.93 5.86 4.02
C SER A 369 -21.86 6.91 4.61
N TRP A 370 -22.62 7.66 3.81
CA TRP A 370 -23.40 8.79 4.31
C TRP A 370 -24.33 8.40 5.47
N ARG A 371 -24.94 7.22 5.40
CA ARG A 371 -25.78 6.70 6.49
C ARG A 371 -24.96 6.45 7.76
N SER A 372 -23.83 5.77 7.67
CA SER A 372 -22.93 5.51 8.80
C SER A 372 -22.32 6.80 9.38
N ILE A 373 -21.95 7.76 8.54
CA ILE A 373 -21.45 9.08 8.95
C ILE A 373 -22.56 9.86 9.67
N LYS A 374 -23.79 9.85 9.12
CA LYS A 374 -24.95 10.50 9.73
C LYS A 374 -25.32 9.85 11.07
N ASP A 375 -25.26 8.52 11.15
CA ASP A 375 -25.54 7.79 12.40
C ASP A 375 -24.48 8.10 13.47
N LEU A 376 -23.21 8.25 13.09
CA LEU A 376 -22.14 8.69 13.99
C LEU A 376 -22.38 10.12 14.50
N LEU A 377 -22.74 11.04 13.60
CA LEU A 377 -23.03 12.44 13.94
C LEU A 377 -24.29 12.60 14.79
N THR A 378 -25.27 11.72 14.62
CA THR A 378 -26.54 11.74 15.36
C THR A 378 -26.55 10.85 16.60
N GLY A 379 -25.42 10.18 16.92
CA GLY A 379 -25.28 9.32 18.09
C GLY A 379 -26.08 8.01 18.02
N LYS A 380 -26.48 7.57 16.83
CA LYS A 380 -27.19 6.29 16.63
C LYS A 380 -26.21 5.12 16.65
N LYS A 381 -26.68 3.96 17.13
CA LYS A 381 -25.87 2.73 17.17
C LYS A 381 -25.57 2.25 15.75
N ILE A 382 -24.29 2.23 15.40
CA ILE A 382 -23.78 1.63 14.16
C ILE A 382 -23.84 0.11 14.30
N GLU A 383 -24.29 -0.59 13.25
CA GLU A 383 -24.22 -2.04 13.17
C GLU A 383 -22.77 -2.50 13.35
N THR A 384 -22.51 -3.16 14.46
CA THR A 384 -21.16 -3.51 14.88
C THR A 384 -20.80 -4.89 14.36
N ASP A 385 -19.62 -5.02 13.76
CA ASP A 385 -19.06 -6.31 13.33
C ASP A 385 -19.11 -7.36 14.48
N PRO A 386 -19.61 -8.59 14.23
CA PRO A 386 -19.54 -9.69 15.18
C PRO A 386 -18.13 -9.92 15.77
N HIS A 387 -17.07 -9.80 14.97
CA HIS A 387 -15.70 -9.93 15.48
C HIS A 387 -15.37 -8.82 16.49
N ARG A 388 -15.83 -7.60 16.22
CA ARG A 388 -15.68 -6.48 17.13
C ARG A 388 -16.42 -6.70 18.44
N LEU A 389 -17.59 -7.35 18.45
CA LEU A 389 -18.30 -7.70 19.69
C LEU A 389 -17.48 -8.65 20.57
N VAL A 390 -16.84 -9.65 19.97
CA VAL A 390 -15.93 -10.57 20.70
C VAL A 390 -14.69 -9.83 21.23
N CYS A 391 -14.18 -8.86 20.48
CA CYS A 391 -13.02 -8.06 20.89
C CYS A 391 -13.31 -7.02 21.98
N LYS A 392 -14.59 -6.71 22.31
CA LYS A 392 -14.94 -5.71 23.35
C LYS A 392 -14.44 -6.06 24.76
N LYS A 393 -14.04 -7.31 25.00
CA LYS A 393 -13.35 -7.72 26.23
C LYS A 393 -11.98 -7.05 26.41
N PHE A 394 -11.36 -6.60 25.32
CA PHE A 394 -10.11 -5.86 25.36
C PHE A 394 -10.38 -4.36 25.42
N ARG A 395 -9.63 -3.65 26.27
CA ARG A 395 -9.71 -2.19 26.35
C ARG A 395 -9.23 -1.57 25.05
N ASP A 396 -10.07 -0.75 24.44
CA ASP A 396 -9.68 0.04 23.28
C ASP A 396 -8.57 1.03 23.63
N PHE A 397 -7.71 1.29 22.64
CA PHE A 397 -6.75 2.38 22.77
C PHE A 397 -7.49 3.72 22.77
N PRO A 398 -7.20 4.62 23.72
CA PRO A 398 -7.98 5.84 23.89
C PRO A 398 -7.82 6.80 22.71
N MET A 399 -8.92 7.41 22.27
CA MET A 399 -8.92 8.36 21.15
C MET A 399 -8.04 9.59 21.41
N TRP A 400 -7.98 10.08 22.66
CA TRP A 400 -7.15 11.23 23.01
C TRP A 400 -5.66 10.98 22.74
N ALA A 401 -5.20 9.73 22.82
CA ALA A 401 -3.80 9.41 22.55
C ALA A 401 -3.48 9.49 21.04
N PHE A 402 -4.45 9.19 20.15
CA PHE A 402 -4.31 9.48 18.72
C PHE A 402 -4.31 10.98 18.43
N VAL A 403 -5.14 11.75 19.12
CA VAL A 403 -5.12 13.23 19.02
C VAL A 403 -3.78 13.78 19.49
N ALA A 404 -3.26 13.32 20.63
CA ALA A 404 -1.95 13.75 21.14
C ALA A 404 -0.82 13.37 20.17
N LEU A 405 -0.83 12.15 19.62
CA LEU A 405 0.12 11.70 18.61
C LEU A 405 0.08 12.59 17.36
N LEU A 406 -1.13 12.93 16.89
CA LEU A 406 -1.35 13.80 15.74
C LEU A 406 -0.81 15.21 16.00
N ILE A 407 -1.11 15.80 17.16
CA ILE A 407 -0.62 17.15 17.51
C ILE A 407 0.91 17.18 17.57
N VAL A 408 1.53 16.20 18.25
CA VAL A 408 2.99 16.12 18.37
C VAL A 408 3.63 15.93 17.00
N SER A 409 3.11 15.02 16.18
CA SER A 409 3.67 14.75 14.85
C SER A 409 3.52 15.92 13.88
N ILE A 410 2.40 16.66 13.93
CA ILE A 410 2.22 17.92 13.19
C ILE A 410 3.25 18.96 13.65
N ALA A 411 3.45 19.13 14.97
CA ALA A 411 4.46 20.05 15.48
C ALA A 411 5.88 19.70 14.98
N LEU A 412 6.23 18.40 14.96
CA LEU A 412 7.50 17.93 14.40
C LEU A 412 7.60 18.21 12.89
N ALA A 413 6.51 18.09 12.13
CA ALA A 413 6.48 18.44 10.71
C ALA A 413 6.77 19.94 10.48
N PHE A 414 6.17 20.82 11.30
CA PHE A 414 6.44 22.27 11.23
C PHE A 414 7.89 22.60 11.59
N ILE A 415 8.43 21.98 12.64
CA ILE A 415 9.85 22.14 13.03
C ILE A 415 10.77 21.66 11.91
N ALA A 416 10.52 20.49 11.35
CA ALA A 416 11.31 19.94 10.25
C ALA A 416 11.25 20.83 9.00
N SER A 417 10.06 21.35 8.67
CA SER A 417 9.85 22.27 7.54
C SER A 417 10.65 23.57 7.70
N TYR A 418 10.65 24.13 8.91
CA TYR A 418 11.42 25.35 9.22
C TYR A 418 12.93 25.11 9.19
N LEU A 419 13.41 24.04 9.82
CA LEU A 419 14.84 23.71 9.87
C LEU A 419 15.43 23.38 8.49
N ASN A 420 14.64 22.72 7.62
CA ASN A 420 15.12 22.28 6.31
C ASN A 420 14.89 23.30 5.18
N GLN A 421 14.42 24.51 5.51
CA GLN A 421 14.03 25.54 4.55
C GLN A 421 13.21 24.95 3.40
N SER A 422 12.09 24.29 3.74
CA SER A 422 11.29 23.49 2.81
C SER A 422 10.75 24.23 1.57
N GLY A 423 10.84 25.56 1.54
CA GLY A 423 10.20 26.40 0.53
C GLY A 423 8.67 26.44 0.66
N LEU A 424 8.10 25.76 1.66
CA LEU A 424 6.67 25.63 1.88
C LEU A 424 6.23 26.62 2.97
N SER A 425 5.16 27.38 2.71
CA SER A 425 4.55 28.22 3.73
C SER A 425 3.91 27.35 4.83
N ALA A 426 3.76 27.90 6.04
CA ALA A 426 3.09 27.21 7.13
C ALA A 426 1.64 26.80 6.76
N TRP A 427 0.93 27.67 6.04
CA TRP A 427 -0.39 27.38 5.48
C TRP A 427 -0.35 26.27 4.43
N GLY A 428 0.70 26.23 3.62
CA GLY A 428 0.98 25.14 2.69
C GLY A 428 1.05 23.79 3.40
N LEU A 429 1.83 23.68 4.48
CA LEU A 429 1.96 22.44 5.24
C LEU A 429 0.63 22.03 5.87
N ALA A 430 -0.07 22.97 6.49
CA ALA A 430 -1.38 22.72 7.08
C ALA A 430 -2.40 22.23 6.04
N SER A 431 -2.39 22.83 4.84
CA SER A 431 -3.27 22.42 3.74
C SER A 431 -2.94 21.02 3.20
N ALA A 432 -1.65 20.66 3.11
CA ALA A 432 -1.22 19.32 2.70
C ALA A 432 -1.74 18.25 3.68
N ILE A 433 -1.57 18.49 4.98
CA ILE A 433 -2.04 17.58 6.04
C ILE A 433 -3.57 17.46 6.02
N LEU A 434 -4.29 18.57 5.78
CA LEU A 434 -5.75 18.55 5.66
C LEU A 434 -6.21 17.73 4.44
N ILE A 435 -5.55 17.90 3.30
CA ILE A 435 -5.84 17.12 2.08
C ILE A 435 -5.57 15.64 2.32
N SER A 436 -4.44 15.28 2.95
CA SER A 436 -4.18 13.91 3.34
C SER A 436 -5.31 13.35 4.21
N ALA A 437 -5.74 14.07 5.25
CA ALA A 437 -6.77 13.58 6.16
C ALA A 437 -8.09 13.27 5.43
N LEU A 438 -8.46 14.09 4.45
CA LEU A 438 -9.63 13.87 3.60
C LEU A 438 -9.44 12.66 2.66
N LEU A 439 -8.27 12.54 2.04
CA LEU A 439 -7.95 11.44 1.13
C LEU A 439 -7.82 10.10 1.85
N SER A 440 -7.32 10.11 3.09
CA SER A 440 -7.19 8.95 3.98
C SER A 440 -8.54 8.31 4.32
N LEU A 441 -9.60 9.10 4.46
CA LEU A 441 -10.95 8.58 4.66
C LEU A 441 -11.43 7.83 3.41
N ALA A 442 -11.27 8.42 2.23
CA ALA A 442 -11.70 7.81 0.97
C ALA A 442 -10.90 6.56 0.62
N SER A 443 -9.57 6.63 0.75
CA SER A 443 -8.68 5.50 0.50
C SER A 443 -8.94 4.35 1.48
N GLY A 444 -9.20 4.67 2.76
CA GLY A 444 -9.56 3.69 3.78
C GLY A 444 -10.85 2.94 3.44
N PHE A 445 -11.89 3.64 3.00
CA PHE A 445 -13.16 3.01 2.59
C PHE A 445 -12.99 2.12 1.36
N PHE A 446 -12.28 2.63 0.34
CA PHE A 446 -12.01 1.88 -0.89
C PHE A 446 -11.20 0.61 -0.60
N TYR A 447 -10.18 0.72 0.26
CA TYR A 447 -9.33 -0.41 0.64
C TYR A 447 -10.08 -1.45 1.50
N ALA A 448 -10.96 -1.00 2.40
CA ALA A 448 -11.75 -1.87 3.27
C ALA A 448 -12.74 -2.75 2.50
N THR A 449 -13.28 -2.24 1.38
CA THR A 449 -14.30 -2.92 0.56
C THR A 449 -13.68 -3.74 -0.58
N THR A 450 -12.76 -3.16 -1.33
CA THR A 450 -12.20 -3.79 -2.53
C THR A 450 -10.93 -4.62 -2.24
N GLY A 451 -10.24 -4.34 -1.14
CA GLY A 451 -8.93 -4.91 -0.85
C GLY A 451 -7.77 -4.32 -1.65
N MET A 452 -8.01 -3.32 -2.51
CA MET A 452 -7.01 -2.68 -3.36
C MET A 452 -6.61 -1.29 -2.85
N ARG A 453 -5.34 -0.92 -3.01
CA ARG A 453 -4.83 0.39 -2.60
C ARG A 453 -5.17 1.45 -3.64
N LEU A 454 -5.61 2.62 -3.18
CA LEU A 454 -5.84 3.79 -4.02
C LEU A 454 -4.59 4.66 -4.07
N HIS A 455 -4.08 4.95 -5.26
CA HIS A 455 -2.92 5.82 -5.45
C HIS A 455 -3.34 7.29 -5.48
N THR A 456 -3.11 8.00 -4.38
CA THR A 456 -3.54 9.41 -4.18
C THR A 456 -2.47 10.44 -4.56
N SER A 457 -1.20 10.04 -4.68
CA SER A 457 -0.07 10.95 -4.94
C SER A 457 -0.25 11.86 -6.17
N PRO A 458 -0.78 11.41 -7.32
CA PRO A 458 -0.98 12.29 -8.48
C PRO A 458 -1.89 13.49 -8.20
N VAL A 459 -2.93 13.32 -7.39
CA VAL A 459 -3.85 14.42 -7.02
C VAL A 459 -3.10 15.47 -6.21
N VAL A 460 -2.30 15.01 -5.24
CA VAL A 460 -1.53 15.89 -4.36
C VAL A 460 -0.42 16.60 -5.14
N GLN A 461 0.27 15.91 -6.05
CA GLN A 461 1.28 16.50 -6.93
C GLN A 461 0.68 17.61 -7.80
N MET A 462 -0.50 17.37 -8.38
CA MET A 462 -1.21 18.35 -9.20
C MET A 462 -1.61 19.59 -8.39
N LEU A 463 -2.17 19.40 -7.19
CA LEU A 463 -2.52 20.51 -6.29
C LEU A 463 -1.26 21.26 -5.81
N GLY A 464 -0.19 20.55 -5.47
CA GLY A 464 1.09 21.13 -5.06
C GLY A 464 1.70 22.01 -6.14
N GLY A 465 1.72 21.54 -7.39
CA GLY A 465 2.21 22.32 -8.53
C GLY A 465 1.40 23.60 -8.80
N LEU A 466 0.09 23.58 -8.54
CA LEU A 466 -0.78 24.77 -8.66
C LEU A 466 -0.59 25.75 -7.50
N MET A 467 -0.33 25.25 -6.29
CA MET A 467 -0.16 26.09 -5.08
C MET A 467 1.23 26.70 -4.96
N PHE A 468 2.26 26.05 -5.51
CA PHE A 468 3.66 26.46 -5.43
C PHE A 468 4.29 26.55 -6.83
N PRO A 469 3.80 27.45 -7.70
CA PRO A 469 4.31 27.58 -9.06
C PRO A 469 5.80 27.93 -9.04
N GLY A 470 6.59 27.23 -9.86
CA GLY A 470 8.04 27.46 -9.99
C GLY A 470 8.88 27.06 -8.77
N ASN A 471 8.31 26.35 -7.77
CA ASN A 471 9.05 25.85 -6.62
C ASN A 471 8.96 24.31 -6.51
N ALA A 472 10.00 23.64 -7.03
CA ALA A 472 10.07 22.19 -7.06
C ALA A 472 10.21 21.58 -5.65
N ILE A 473 11.04 22.17 -4.79
CA ILE A 473 11.27 21.66 -3.42
C ILE A 473 9.99 21.78 -2.59
N GLY A 474 9.32 22.93 -2.64
CA GLY A 474 8.03 23.13 -1.97
C GLY A 474 6.98 22.11 -2.43
N THR A 475 6.92 21.85 -3.75
CA THR A 475 6.00 20.84 -4.30
C THR A 475 6.32 19.42 -3.82
N MET A 476 7.59 19.05 -3.70
CA MET A 476 8.00 17.76 -3.14
C MET A 476 7.56 17.61 -1.68
N TRP A 477 7.77 18.64 -0.85
CA TRP A 477 7.32 18.66 0.54
C TRP A 477 5.80 18.56 0.67
N PHE A 478 5.08 19.33 -0.13
CA PHE A 478 3.62 19.27 -0.19
C PHE A 478 3.14 17.86 -0.56
N THR A 479 3.81 17.21 -1.51
CA THR A 479 3.49 15.84 -1.93
C THR A 479 3.75 14.84 -0.81
N THR A 480 4.91 14.90 -0.15
CA THR A 480 5.25 14.00 0.97
C THR A 480 4.24 14.10 2.10
N PHE A 481 3.86 15.31 2.51
CA PHE A 481 2.89 15.47 3.61
C PHE A 481 1.44 15.28 3.16
N GLY A 482 1.10 15.52 1.89
CA GLY A 482 -0.27 15.38 1.40
C GLY A 482 -0.66 14.00 0.91
N SER A 483 0.31 13.15 0.51
CA SER A 483 0.03 11.80 0.01
C SER A 483 0.45 10.65 0.92
N SER A 484 1.37 10.92 1.86
CA SER A 484 2.07 9.87 2.63
C SER A 484 1.81 9.93 4.13
N THR A 485 1.08 10.96 4.56
CA THR A 485 0.39 11.00 5.86
C THR A 485 -1.02 10.49 5.66
#